data_AF-A0A7I9YJL0-F1
#
_entry.id   AF-A0A7I9YJL0-F1
#
_cell.length_a   1.000
_cell.length_b   1.000
_cell.length_c   1.000
_cell.angle_alpha   90.00
_cell.angle_beta   90.00
_cell.angle_gamma   90.00
#
_symmetry.space_group_name_H-M   'P 1'
#
loop_
_entity.id
_entity.type
_entity.pdbx_description
1 polymer ?
#
loop_
_entity_poly.entity_id
_entity_poly.type
_entity_poly.pdbx_seq_one_letter_code
_entity_poly.pdbx_strand_id
1 'polypeptide(L)'
;MSYVIAVPQSVQAATTDLAAIGSAVDAARLKAATQTGILLPAAADEVSAGIAQLFAQHAAEYQQAAGQAAAFHEKFVQQLTATANAYANAEAANASLLAPKIAEAAPAAGTGIPWYDALNMAINNFIDSVLNQIFLFLFWPLWLPIAVSFLPFYIILSAFFPRAFPIEDFWKILFLPFLEGWTVT
;
A
#
# COMPACT_ATOMS: atom_id res chain seq x y z
N MET A 1 24.33 20.53 -3.53
CA MET A 1 23.35 19.42 -3.57
C MET A 1 22.38 19.64 -2.41
N SER A 2 21.09 19.88 -2.67
CA SER A 2 20.10 20.03 -1.59
C SER A 2 19.76 18.65 -1.03
N TYR A 3 19.93 18.46 0.27
CA TYR A 3 19.44 17.25 0.94
C TYR A 3 17.91 17.30 0.97
N VAL A 4 17.26 16.31 0.37
CA VAL A 4 15.82 16.09 0.52
C VAL A 4 15.63 15.27 1.79
N ILE A 5 14.98 15.87 2.80
CA ILE A 5 14.62 15.20 4.04
C ILE A 5 13.12 14.89 3.96
N ALA A 6 12.76 13.61 4.08
CA ALA A 6 11.38 13.19 4.23
C ALA A 6 11.18 12.72 5.68
N VAL A 7 10.30 13.40 6.43
CA VAL A 7 9.89 12.97 7.77
C VAL A 7 8.58 12.22 7.63
N PRO A 8 8.55 10.87 7.81
CA PRO A 8 7.36 10.06 7.54
C PRO A 8 6.11 10.53 8.29
N GLN A 9 6.29 10.98 9.53
CA GLN A 9 5.21 11.51 10.39
C GLN A 9 4.60 12.78 9.81
N SER A 10 5.41 13.67 9.23
CA SER A 10 4.91 14.89 8.58
C SER A 10 4.16 14.57 7.29
N VAL A 11 4.61 13.57 6.53
CA VAL A 11 3.89 13.10 5.33
C VAL A 11 2.55 12.47 5.72
N GLN A 12 2.49 11.70 6.81
CA GLN A 12 1.27 11.08 7.31
C GLN A 12 0.25 12.10 7.87
N ALA A 13 0.74 13.17 8.51
CA ALA A 13 -0.13 14.29 8.87
C ALA A 13 -0.69 14.96 7.62
N ALA A 14 0.15 15.21 6.60
CA ALA A 14 -0.29 15.81 5.35
C ALA A 14 -1.31 14.94 4.59
N THR A 15 -1.19 13.61 4.60
CA THR A 15 -2.21 12.73 3.98
C THR A 15 -3.55 12.82 4.70
N THR A 16 -3.54 13.00 6.02
CA THR A 16 -4.76 13.22 6.81
C THR A 16 -5.43 14.55 6.42
N ASP A 17 -4.65 15.63 6.32
CA ASP A 17 -5.16 16.94 5.90
C ASP A 17 -5.70 16.90 4.47
N LEU A 18 -4.98 16.24 3.55
CA LEU A 18 -5.43 16.06 2.17
C LEU A 18 -6.73 15.27 2.09
N ALA A 19 -6.90 14.22 2.90
CA ALA A 19 -8.15 13.47 2.97
C ALA A 19 -9.31 14.37 3.43
N ALA A 20 -9.09 15.20 4.45
CA ALA A 20 -10.08 16.16 4.94
C ALA A 20 -10.44 17.21 3.89
N ILE A 21 -9.46 17.75 3.17
CA ILE A 21 -9.67 18.68 2.05
C ILE A 21 -10.52 18.01 0.96
N GLY A 22 -10.16 16.78 0.55
CA GLY A 22 -10.91 16.04 -0.47
C GLY A 22 -12.37 15.85 -0.08
N SER A 23 -12.63 15.48 1.19
CA SER A 23 -14.00 15.35 1.72
C SER A 23 -14.76 16.68 1.72
N ALA A 24 -14.13 17.77 2.17
CA ALA A 24 -14.76 19.10 2.19
C ALA A 24 -15.10 19.60 0.77
N VAL A 25 -14.19 19.38 -0.18
CA VAL A 25 -14.40 19.74 -1.60
C VAL A 25 -15.53 18.92 -2.21
N ASP A 26 -15.59 17.61 -1.94
CA ASP A 26 -16.66 16.76 -2.47
C ASP A 26 -18.04 17.14 -1.89
N ALA A 27 -18.11 17.43 -0.59
CA ALA A 27 -19.33 17.94 0.04
C ALA A 27 -19.78 19.27 -0.58
N ALA A 28 -18.84 20.19 -0.82
CA ALA A 28 -19.13 21.47 -1.48
C ALA A 28 -19.61 21.25 -2.93
N ARG A 29 -18.98 20.35 -3.67
CA ARG A 29 -19.35 19.96 -5.04
C ARG A 29 -20.77 19.42 -5.11
N LEU A 30 -21.14 18.50 -4.22
CA LEU A 30 -22.48 17.92 -4.16
C LEU A 30 -23.54 18.98 -3.84
N LYS A 31 -23.24 19.88 -2.90
CA LYS A 31 -24.14 21.02 -2.59
C LYS A 31 -24.30 21.96 -3.78
N ALA A 32 -23.21 22.27 -4.49
CA ALA A 32 -23.24 23.10 -5.69
C ALA A 32 -24.01 22.42 -6.84
N ALA A 33 -23.85 21.10 -7.02
CA ALA A 33 -24.54 20.33 -8.06
C ALA A 33 -26.06 20.52 -8.02
N THR A 34 -26.64 20.51 -6.82
CA THR A 34 -28.07 20.75 -6.62
C THR A 34 -28.50 22.16 -7.05
N GLN A 35 -27.65 23.16 -6.78
CA GLN A 35 -27.96 24.57 -7.06
C GLN A 35 -27.75 24.94 -8.53
N THR A 36 -26.76 24.35 -9.19
CA THR A 36 -26.37 24.71 -10.56
C THR A 36 -26.95 23.78 -11.62
N GLY A 37 -27.44 22.59 -11.24
CA GLY A 37 -27.95 21.59 -12.19
C GLY A 37 -29.33 21.88 -12.76
N ILE A 38 -30.12 22.76 -12.12
CA ILE A 38 -31.45 23.16 -12.58
C ILE A 38 -31.49 24.68 -12.64
N LEU A 39 -31.26 25.24 -13.83
CA LEU A 39 -31.47 26.65 -14.10
C LEU A 39 -32.79 26.85 -14.83
N LEU A 40 -33.64 27.73 -14.29
CA LEU A 40 -34.85 28.19 -14.97
C LEU A 40 -34.49 29.35 -15.90
N PRO A 41 -35.12 29.45 -17.10
CA PRO A 41 -34.97 30.61 -17.97
C PRO A 41 -35.39 31.90 -17.24
N ALA A 42 -34.63 32.98 -17.44
CA ALA A 42 -34.91 34.28 -16.82
C ALA A 42 -36.21 34.92 -17.35
N ALA A 43 -36.58 34.62 -18.60
CA ALA A 43 -37.83 34.99 -19.24
C ALA A 43 -38.26 33.90 -20.25
N ALA A 44 -39.45 34.04 -20.82
CA ALA A 44 -40.05 33.06 -21.73
C ALA A 44 -39.49 33.08 -23.17
N ASP A 45 -38.49 33.92 -23.44
CA ASP A 45 -37.86 34.03 -24.74
C ASP A 45 -36.81 32.92 -24.98
N GLU A 46 -36.53 32.65 -26.25
CA GLU A 46 -35.61 31.60 -26.68
C GLU A 46 -34.16 31.86 -26.25
N VAL A 47 -33.76 33.13 -26.08
CA VAL A 47 -32.39 33.47 -25.65
C VAL A 47 -32.21 33.13 -24.18
N SER A 48 -33.17 33.48 -23.33
CA SER A 48 -33.20 33.09 -21.91
C SER A 48 -33.21 31.57 -21.73
N ALA A 49 -33.97 30.86 -22.56
CA ALA A 49 -34.00 29.39 -22.55
C ALA A 49 -32.66 28.78 -22.98
N GLY A 50 -32.05 29.30 -24.06
CA GLY A 50 -30.74 28.86 -24.54
C GLY A 50 -29.61 29.10 -23.53
N ILE A 51 -29.61 30.25 -22.84
CA ILE A 51 -28.64 30.56 -21.79
C ILE A 51 -28.79 29.59 -20.61
N ALA A 52 -30.03 29.33 -20.15
CA ALA A 52 -30.27 28.36 -19.07
C ALA A 52 -29.78 26.96 -19.45
N GLN A 53 -30.01 26.53 -20.69
CA GLN A 53 -29.53 25.25 -21.21
C GLN A 53 -28.00 25.17 -21.27
N LEU A 54 -27.33 26.22 -21.72
CA LEU A 54 -25.86 26.30 -21.75
C LEU A 54 -25.26 26.11 -20.35
N PHE A 55 -25.80 26.81 -19.35
CA PHE A 55 -25.31 26.67 -17.97
C PHE A 55 -25.61 25.29 -17.38
N ALA A 56 -26.77 24.70 -17.68
CA ALA A 56 -27.09 23.34 -17.25
C ALA A 56 -26.11 22.32 -17.85
N GLN A 57 -25.77 22.46 -19.13
CA GLN A 57 -24.75 21.62 -19.77
C GLN A 57 -23.36 21.82 -19.13
N HIS A 58 -22.96 23.07 -18.91
CA HIS A 58 -21.69 23.37 -18.26
C HIS A 58 -21.61 22.79 -16.85
N ALA A 59 -22.71 22.86 -16.08
CA ALA A 59 -22.79 22.24 -14.77
C ALA A 59 -22.62 20.72 -14.83
N ALA A 60 -23.22 20.05 -15.81
CA ALA A 60 -23.07 18.60 -16.00
C ALA A 60 -21.62 18.21 -16.35
N GLU A 61 -20.98 18.94 -17.27
CA GLU A 61 -19.57 18.73 -17.64
C GLU A 61 -18.63 18.97 -16.45
N TYR A 62 -18.86 20.04 -15.68
CA TYR A 62 -18.13 20.31 -14.45
C TYR A 62 -18.27 19.17 -13.44
N GLN A 63 -19.49 18.66 -13.22
CA GLN A 63 -19.70 17.57 -12.25
C GLN A 63 -18.99 16.28 -12.66
N GLN A 64 -18.95 15.97 -13.97
CA GLN A 64 -18.20 14.83 -14.49
C GLN A 64 -16.69 14.99 -14.26
N ALA A 65 -16.13 16.13 -14.62
CA ALA A 65 -14.70 16.41 -14.45
C ALA A 65 -14.31 16.43 -12.96
N ALA A 66 -15.12 17.06 -12.11
CA ALA A 66 -14.89 17.11 -10.68
C ALA A 66 -14.98 15.72 -10.02
N GLY A 67 -15.85 14.82 -10.51
CA GLY A 67 -15.87 13.43 -10.08
C GLY A 67 -14.58 12.67 -10.43
N GLN A 68 -14.02 12.90 -11.63
CA GLN A 68 -12.72 12.33 -12.00
C GLN A 68 -11.58 12.85 -11.14
N ALA A 69 -11.58 14.16 -10.83
CA ALA A 69 -10.61 14.77 -9.94
C ALA A 69 -10.69 14.21 -8.51
N ALA A 70 -11.90 13.97 -7.99
CA ALA A 70 -12.09 13.34 -6.67
C ALA A 70 -11.48 11.93 -6.63
N ALA A 71 -11.74 11.11 -7.65
CA ALA A 71 -11.16 9.77 -7.75
C ALA A 71 -9.63 9.78 -7.87
N PHE A 72 -9.07 10.77 -8.60
CA PHE A 72 -7.62 10.96 -8.66
C PHE A 72 -7.05 11.35 -7.29
N HIS A 73 -7.68 12.30 -6.60
CA HIS A 73 -7.26 12.76 -5.28
C HIS A 73 -7.26 11.63 -4.26
N GLU A 74 -8.28 10.77 -4.28
CA GLU A 74 -8.33 9.59 -3.41
C GLU A 74 -7.14 8.65 -3.64
N LYS A 75 -6.86 8.31 -4.91
CA LYS A 75 -5.70 7.48 -5.27
C LYS A 75 -4.38 8.13 -4.88
N PHE A 76 -4.28 9.46 -5.05
CA PHE A 76 -3.10 10.22 -4.64
C PHE A 76 -2.86 10.12 -3.13
N VAL A 77 -3.89 10.32 -2.30
CA VAL A 77 -3.78 10.21 -0.84
C VAL A 77 -3.44 8.78 -0.41
N GLN A 78 -4.04 7.77 -1.04
CA GLN A 78 -3.71 6.36 -0.79
C GLN A 78 -2.24 6.06 -1.10
N GLN A 79 -1.76 6.48 -2.27
CA GLN A 79 -0.38 6.25 -2.68
C GLN A 79 0.60 6.99 -1.77
N LEU A 80 0.31 8.24 -1.42
CA LEU A 80 1.16 9.04 -0.54
C LEU A 80 1.25 8.40 0.86
N THR A 81 0.14 7.88 1.38
CA THR A 81 0.10 7.15 2.65
C THR A 81 0.96 5.88 2.59
N ALA A 82 0.86 5.11 1.51
CA ALA A 82 1.68 3.92 1.30
C ALA A 82 3.18 4.27 1.28
N THR A 83 3.56 5.36 0.60
CA THR A 83 4.96 5.81 0.57
C THR A 83 5.45 6.28 1.94
N ALA A 84 4.64 7.01 2.72
CA ALA A 84 4.99 7.43 4.08
C ALA A 84 5.28 6.21 4.97
N ASN A 85 4.43 5.19 4.91
CA ASN A 85 4.63 3.93 5.63
C ASN A 85 5.90 3.20 5.17
N ALA A 86 6.21 3.20 3.87
CA ALA A 86 7.45 2.60 3.36
C ALA A 86 8.70 3.28 3.93
N TYR A 87 8.74 4.61 3.99
CA TYR A 87 9.84 5.34 4.61
C TYR A 87 9.93 5.09 6.11
N ALA A 88 8.80 5.07 6.83
CA ALA A 88 8.78 4.75 8.26
C ALA A 88 9.30 3.33 8.55
N ASN A 89 8.91 2.35 7.73
CA ASN A 89 9.38 0.97 7.84
C ASN A 89 10.88 0.86 7.56
N ALA A 90 11.39 1.59 6.56
CA ALA A 90 12.83 1.63 6.28
C ALA A 90 13.61 2.24 7.46
N GLU A 91 13.11 3.30 8.07
CA GLU A 91 13.72 3.91 9.26
C GLU A 91 13.72 2.95 10.46
N ALA A 92 12.59 2.28 10.73
CA ALA A 92 12.49 1.27 11.79
C ALA A 92 13.41 0.07 11.55
N ALA A 93 13.51 -0.39 10.30
CA ALA A 93 14.45 -1.45 9.93
C ALA A 93 15.89 -1.00 10.20
N ASN A 94 16.31 0.16 9.68
CA ASN A 94 17.64 0.70 9.92
C ASN A 94 17.95 0.88 11.42
N ALA A 95 16.98 1.36 12.20
CA ALA A 95 17.12 1.47 13.65
C ALA A 95 17.30 0.09 14.32
N SER A 96 16.57 -0.93 13.88
CA SER A 96 16.72 -2.31 14.34
C SER A 96 18.09 -2.90 13.98
N LEU A 97 18.66 -2.58 12.81
CA LEU A 97 20.02 -2.97 12.43
C LEU A 97 21.07 -2.31 13.35
N LEU A 98 20.88 -1.04 13.67
CA LEU A 98 21.86 -0.21 14.39
C LEU A 98 21.78 -0.35 15.92
N ALA A 99 20.60 -0.55 16.50
CA ALA A 99 20.40 -0.68 17.95
C ALA A 99 21.29 -1.76 18.62
N PRO A 100 21.36 -3.01 18.12
CA PRO A 100 22.25 -4.02 18.69
C PRO A 100 23.72 -3.66 18.49
N LYS A 101 24.08 -2.94 17.42
CA LYS A 101 25.46 -2.48 17.17
C LYS A 101 25.91 -1.42 18.17
N ILE A 102 25.01 -0.52 18.56
CA ILE A 102 25.26 0.47 19.61
C ILE A 102 25.41 -0.23 20.98
N ALA A 103 24.61 -1.25 21.26
CA ALA A 103 24.70 -2.03 22.49
C ALA A 103 25.96 -2.92 22.56
N GLU A 104 26.41 -3.45 21.42
CA GLU A 104 27.58 -4.33 21.28
C GLU A 104 28.91 -3.55 21.22
N ALA A 105 28.90 -2.30 20.73
CA ALA A 105 30.04 -1.40 20.78
C ALA A 105 30.43 -0.97 22.21
N ALA A 106 29.50 -1.05 23.18
CA ALA A 106 29.76 -0.67 24.56
C ALA A 106 30.74 -1.63 25.30
N PRO A 107 30.65 -2.97 25.16
CA PRO A 107 31.64 -3.90 25.74
C PRO A 107 32.82 -4.25 24.81
N ALA A 108 32.77 -3.95 23.50
CA ALA A 108 33.74 -4.44 22.50
C ALA A 108 34.92 -3.49 22.19
N ALA A 109 35.24 -2.54 23.07
CA ALA A 109 36.51 -1.81 23.00
C ALA A 109 37.70 -2.75 23.34
N GLY A 110 37.94 -3.81 22.54
CA GLY A 110 39.09 -4.69 22.73
C GLY A 110 39.15 -6.04 22.00
N THR A 111 38.11 -6.56 21.34
CA THR A 111 38.06 -8.01 20.98
C THR A 111 37.97 -8.37 19.49
N GLY A 112 38.30 -7.48 18.55
CA GLY A 112 38.12 -7.74 17.12
C GLY A 112 36.71 -7.31 16.67
N ILE A 113 36.34 -7.49 15.40
CA ILE A 113 35.18 -6.82 14.77
C ILE A 113 33.97 -7.77 14.60
N PRO A 114 33.13 -7.99 15.63
CA PRO A 114 31.83 -8.69 15.54
C PRO A 114 30.74 -7.85 14.85
N TRP A 115 31.03 -6.56 14.58
CA TRP A 115 30.04 -5.68 14.00
C TRP A 115 29.70 -6.04 12.53
N TYR A 116 30.65 -6.60 11.77
CA TYR A 116 30.46 -7.00 10.37
C TYR A 116 29.46 -8.16 10.23
N ASP A 117 29.62 -9.23 10.99
CA ASP A 117 28.78 -10.44 10.85
C ASP A 117 27.31 -10.16 11.17
N ALA A 118 27.02 -9.43 12.24
CA ALA A 118 25.63 -9.10 12.55
C ALA A 118 25.06 -7.95 11.68
N LEU A 119 25.90 -7.12 11.02
CA LEU A 119 25.43 -6.21 9.96
C LEU A 119 25.05 -7.01 8.71
N ASN A 120 25.88 -8.00 8.35
CA ASN A 120 25.64 -8.88 7.22
C ASN A 120 24.38 -9.74 7.42
N MET A 121 24.21 -10.35 8.59
CA MET A 121 23.00 -11.13 8.94
C MET A 121 21.74 -10.27 8.87
N ALA A 122 21.81 -9.03 9.36
CA ALA A 122 20.64 -8.18 9.45
C ALA A 122 20.28 -7.54 8.08
N ILE A 123 21.28 -7.25 7.23
CA ILE A 123 21.07 -6.89 5.81
C ILE A 123 20.45 -8.07 5.04
N ASN A 124 20.98 -9.27 5.20
CA ASN A 124 20.46 -10.46 4.52
C ASN A 124 19.02 -10.76 4.94
N ASN A 125 18.71 -10.69 6.23
CA ASN A 125 17.34 -10.85 6.72
C ASN A 125 16.37 -9.80 6.16
N PHE A 126 16.82 -8.54 6.00
CA PHE A 126 16.02 -7.49 5.39
C PHE A 126 15.80 -7.73 3.89
N ILE A 127 16.86 -8.08 3.16
CA ILE A 127 16.79 -8.44 1.74
C ILE A 127 15.84 -9.61 1.54
N ASP A 128 15.97 -10.66 2.35
CA ASP A 128 15.10 -11.84 2.29
C ASP A 128 13.64 -11.48 2.62
N SER A 129 13.41 -10.60 3.59
CA SER A 129 12.06 -10.13 3.92
C SER A 129 11.42 -9.36 2.76
N VAL A 130 12.16 -8.45 2.12
CA VAL A 130 11.67 -7.65 0.99
C VAL A 130 11.48 -8.52 -0.24
N LEU A 131 12.45 -9.37 -0.57
CA LEU A 131 12.35 -10.30 -1.69
C LEU A 131 11.18 -11.26 -1.52
N ASN A 132 10.96 -11.78 -0.31
CA ASN A 132 9.82 -12.65 -0.03
C ASN A 132 8.49 -11.89 -0.11
N GLN A 133 8.40 -10.64 0.34
CA GLN A 133 7.19 -9.82 0.17
C GLN A 133 6.89 -9.53 -1.31
N ILE A 134 7.91 -9.18 -2.10
CA ILE A 134 7.77 -8.94 -3.55
C ILE A 134 7.36 -10.24 -4.25
N PHE A 135 8.00 -11.34 -3.91
CA PHE A 135 7.70 -12.65 -4.46
C PHE A 135 6.27 -13.07 -4.14
N LEU A 136 5.84 -12.99 -2.88
CA LEU A 136 4.47 -13.27 -2.50
C LEU A 136 3.50 -12.32 -3.21
N PHE A 137 3.75 -11.02 -3.26
CA PHE A 137 2.84 -10.09 -3.94
C PHE A 137 2.67 -10.38 -5.44
N LEU A 138 3.77 -10.70 -6.14
CA LEU A 138 3.74 -10.99 -7.58
C LEU A 138 3.20 -12.39 -7.91
N PHE A 139 3.59 -13.40 -7.14
CA PHE A 139 3.36 -14.80 -7.49
C PHE A 139 2.20 -15.44 -6.73
N TRP A 140 1.75 -14.87 -5.60
CA TRP A 140 0.62 -15.40 -4.84
C TRP A 140 -0.67 -15.57 -5.66
N PRO A 141 -1.10 -14.61 -6.51
CA PRO A 141 -2.30 -14.77 -7.33
C PRO A 141 -2.19 -15.90 -8.36
N LEU A 142 -0.97 -16.18 -8.84
CA LEU A 142 -0.69 -17.28 -9.77
C LEU A 142 -0.63 -18.64 -9.05
N TRP A 143 -0.13 -18.68 -7.83
CA TRP A 143 0.09 -19.91 -7.07
C TRP A 143 -1.19 -20.41 -6.37
N LEU A 144 -2.03 -19.51 -5.86
CA LEU A 144 -3.23 -19.86 -5.11
C LEU A 144 -4.20 -20.83 -5.84
N PRO A 145 -4.56 -20.63 -7.14
CA PRO A 145 -5.40 -21.59 -7.84
C PRO A 145 -4.73 -22.95 -8.03
N ILE A 146 -3.40 -22.99 -8.22
CA ILE A 146 -2.63 -24.23 -8.32
C ILE A 146 -2.66 -24.98 -6.98
N ALA A 147 -2.36 -24.30 -5.87
CA ALA A 147 -2.40 -24.89 -4.53
C ALA A 147 -3.79 -25.46 -4.22
N VAL A 148 -4.86 -24.67 -4.45
CA VAL A 148 -6.24 -25.12 -4.18
C VAL A 148 -6.62 -26.35 -5.02
N SER A 149 -6.06 -26.50 -6.22
CA SER A 149 -6.27 -27.68 -7.08
C SER A 149 -5.70 -28.97 -6.47
N PHE A 150 -4.63 -28.89 -5.66
CA PHE A 150 -4.03 -30.04 -4.97
C PHE A 150 -4.69 -30.37 -3.62
N LEU A 151 -5.51 -29.46 -3.08
CA LEU A 151 -6.16 -29.62 -1.79
C LEU A 151 -7.01 -30.91 -1.67
N PRO A 152 -7.81 -31.33 -2.68
CA PRO A 152 -8.59 -32.58 -2.59
C PRO A 152 -7.70 -33.82 -2.47
N PHE A 153 -6.60 -33.85 -3.22
CA PHE A 153 -5.63 -34.94 -3.18
C PHE A 153 -4.93 -35.00 -1.82
N TYR A 154 -4.55 -33.84 -1.28
CA TYR A 154 -3.91 -33.76 0.05
C TYR A 154 -4.86 -34.19 1.17
N ILE A 155 -6.15 -33.82 1.10
CA ILE A 155 -7.16 -34.27 2.06
C ILE A 155 -7.25 -35.80 2.07
N ILE A 156 -7.25 -36.44 0.90
CA ILE A 156 -7.24 -37.91 0.79
C ILE A 156 -5.97 -38.48 1.44
N LEU A 157 -4.80 -37.94 1.11
CA LEU A 157 -3.52 -38.37 1.68
C LEU A 157 -3.48 -38.24 3.21
N SER A 158 -3.99 -37.14 3.75
CA SER A 158 -4.07 -36.92 5.21
C SER A 158 -5.01 -37.90 5.92
N ALA A 159 -6.06 -38.39 5.23
CA ALA A 159 -6.97 -39.38 5.77
C ALA A 159 -6.33 -40.78 5.87
N PHE A 160 -5.45 -41.13 4.93
CA PHE A 160 -4.74 -42.41 4.93
C PHE A 160 -3.41 -42.38 5.73
N PHE A 161 -2.72 -41.24 5.75
CA PHE A 161 -1.41 -41.07 6.37
C PHE A 161 -1.35 -39.83 7.28
N PRO A 162 -2.16 -39.75 8.34
CA PRO A 162 -2.32 -38.54 9.15
C PRO A 162 -1.04 -38.09 9.87
N ARG A 163 -0.10 -39.01 10.15
CA ARG A 163 1.19 -38.67 10.75
C ARG A 163 2.23 -38.16 9.74
N ALA A 164 2.08 -38.52 8.47
CA ALA A 164 3.01 -38.09 7.42
C ALA A 164 2.52 -36.82 6.71
N PHE A 165 1.20 -36.59 6.67
CA PHE A 165 0.59 -35.44 6.01
C PHE A 165 -0.50 -34.82 6.89
N PRO A 166 -0.12 -34.01 7.90
CA PRO A 166 -1.08 -33.28 8.72
C PRO A 166 -1.84 -32.23 7.89
N ILE A 167 -3.14 -32.07 8.09
CA ILE A 167 -3.96 -31.07 7.36
C ILE A 167 -3.47 -29.65 7.63
N GLU A 168 -3.04 -29.35 8.87
CA GLU A 168 -2.50 -28.05 9.25
C GLU A 168 -1.21 -27.64 8.51
N ASP A 169 -0.50 -28.61 7.93
CA ASP A 169 0.78 -28.38 7.25
C ASP A 169 0.64 -28.28 5.73
N PHE A 170 -0.57 -28.37 5.17
CA PHE A 170 -0.80 -28.25 3.72
C PHE A 170 -0.14 -27.00 3.12
N TRP A 171 -0.45 -25.83 3.68
CA TRP A 171 0.12 -24.55 3.24
C TRP A 171 1.61 -24.45 3.55
N LYS A 172 2.09 -25.12 4.60
CA LYS A 172 3.51 -25.14 4.92
C LYS A 172 4.27 -25.94 3.87
N ILE A 173 3.89 -27.18 3.59
CA ILE A 173 4.59 -28.08 2.64
C ILE A 173 4.62 -27.50 1.23
N LEU A 174 3.53 -26.85 0.81
CA LEU A 174 3.43 -26.23 -0.52
C LEU A 174 4.32 -24.98 -0.69
N PHE A 175 4.55 -24.24 0.39
CA PHE A 175 5.27 -22.97 0.35
C PHE A 175 6.66 -22.99 1.02
N LEU A 176 6.98 -24.01 1.83
CA LEU A 176 8.27 -24.21 2.52
C LEU A 176 9.47 -24.15 1.56
N PRO A 177 9.45 -24.85 0.40
CA PRO A 177 10.57 -24.79 -0.55
C PRO A 177 10.82 -23.38 -1.09
N PHE A 178 9.80 -22.52 -1.08
CA PHE A 178 9.87 -21.15 -1.56
C PHE A 178 10.24 -20.16 -0.44
N LEU A 179 9.94 -20.47 0.81
CA LEU A 179 10.32 -19.67 1.97
C LEU A 179 11.79 -19.90 2.38
N GLU A 180 12.33 -21.10 2.14
CA GLU A 180 13.70 -21.48 2.52
C GLU A 180 14.71 -21.37 1.36
N GLY A 181 14.24 -21.31 0.10
CA GLY A 181 15.11 -21.35 -1.10
C GLY A 181 15.83 -20.06 -1.48
N TRP A 182 15.58 -18.94 -0.78
CA TRP A 182 16.15 -17.63 -1.10
C TRP A 182 17.19 -17.12 -0.09
N THR A 183 17.59 -17.91 0.91
CA THR A 183 18.66 -17.49 1.81
C THR A 183 19.97 -17.45 1.02
N VAL A 184 20.42 -16.24 0.67
CA VAL A 184 21.72 -16.02 0.04
C VAL A 184 22.80 -16.44 1.03
N THR A 185 23.50 -17.53 0.71
CA THR A 185 24.71 -17.97 1.42
C THR A 185 25.90 -17.10 1.05
#